data_AF-A0A225D398-F1
#
_entry.id   AF-A0A225D398-F1
#
_cell.length_a   1.000
_cell.length_b   1.000
_cell.length_c   1.000
_cell.angle_alpha   90.00
_cell.angle_beta   90.00
_cell.angle_gamma   90.00
#
_symmetry.space_group_name_H-M   'P 1'
#
loop_
_entity.id
_entity.type
_entity.pdbx_description
1 polymer ?
#
loop_
_entity_poly.entity_id
_entity_poly.type
_entity_poly.pdbx_seq_one_letter_code
_entity_poly.pdbx_strand_id
1 'polypeptide(L)'
;MDAASFTATASDLLIVKCLDPNTSKGAKVQRGVLVEVDIVSVLKGNLKTGKTTLITMPHPMEAGKNYMVAVFHTIPQQPAYQERSEQAFTEIPGTFDLKSLEGKTPAEQAQMIFDARRKRVDAMILKLQKEKKVLEATLPKTN
;
A
#
# COMPACT_ATOMS: atom_id res chain seq x y z
N MET A 1 8.46 11.99 6.56
CA MET A 1 9.39 10.89 6.86
C MET A 1 9.99 10.43 5.54
N ASP A 2 11.31 10.29 5.47
CA ASP A 2 12.02 9.73 4.30
C ASP A 2 12.01 8.19 4.31
N ALA A 3 12.43 7.57 3.21
CA ALA A 3 12.46 6.11 3.07
C ALA A 3 13.42 5.43 4.06
N ALA A 4 14.55 6.05 4.40
CA ALA A 4 15.51 5.48 5.34
C ALA A 4 14.91 5.40 6.75
N SER A 5 14.29 6.47 7.22
CA SER A 5 13.59 6.55 8.50
C SER A 5 12.37 5.61 8.56
N PHE A 6 11.63 5.52 7.45
CA PHE A 6 10.50 4.58 7.31
C PHE A 6 10.97 3.13 7.42
N THR A 7 11.99 2.76 6.66
CA THR A 7 12.52 1.38 6.68
C THR A 7 13.24 1.05 7.98
N ALA A 8 13.87 2.02 8.64
CA ALA A 8 14.49 1.81 9.96
C ALA A 8 13.45 1.45 11.03
N THR A 9 12.30 2.12 11.01
CA THR A 9 11.23 1.93 12.01
C THR A 9 10.37 0.69 11.77
N ALA A 10 10.28 0.20 10.54
CA ALA A 10 9.57 -1.04 10.23
C ALA A 10 10.32 -2.27 10.75
N SER A 11 9.65 -3.14 11.50
CA SER A 11 10.14 -4.49 11.89
C SER A 11 10.25 -5.39 10.65
N ASP A 12 9.20 -5.42 9.83
CA ASP A 12 9.20 -6.09 8.54
C ASP A 12 8.70 -5.14 7.45
N LEU A 13 9.20 -5.31 6.24
CA LEU A 13 8.78 -4.57 5.05
C LEU A 13 8.52 -5.57 3.93
N LEU A 14 7.29 -5.58 3.43
CA LEU A 14 6.78 -6.63 2.55
C LEU A 14 6.27 -6.04 1.24
N ILE A 15 6.38 -6.82 0.17
CA ILE A 15 5.59 -6.64 -1.04
C ILE A 15 4.55 -7.75 -1.06
N VAL A 16 3.29 -7.36 -1.07
CA VAL A 16 2.16 -8.28 -1.02
C VAL A 16 1.24 -8.07 -2.21
N LYS A 17 0.65 -9.16 -2.70
CA LYS A 17 -0.44 -9.13 -3.66
C LYS A 17 -1.76 -9.33 -2.92
N CYS A 18 -2.70 -8.41 -3.06
CA CYS A 18 -4.04 -8.59 -2.54
C CYS A 18 -4.74 -9.73 -3.29
N LEU A 19 -5.17 -10.76 -2.58
CA LEU A 19 -5.95 -11.87 -3.15
C LEU A 19 -7.43 -11.63 -2.95
N ASP A 20 -7.83 -11.33 -1.70
CA ASP A 20 -9.20 -11.02 -1.33
C ASP A 20 -9.21 -9.82 -0.37
N PRO A 21 -9.74 -8.66 -0.79
CA PRO A 21 -9.79 -7.46 0.02
C PRO A 21 -10.84 -7.50 1.13
N ASN A 22 -11.66 -8.55 1.18
CA ASN A 22 -12.69 -8.71 2.17
C ASN A 22 -12.90 -10.18 2.50
N THR A 23 -11.94 -10.80 3.18
CA THR A 23 -12.02 -12.21 3.60
C THR A 23 -13.08 -12.47 4.66
N SER A 24 -13.91 -11.49 5.01
CA SER A 24 -14.92 -11.63 6.04
C SER A 24 -16.10 -12.50 5.55
N LYS A 25 -15.85 -13.81 5.51
CA LYS A 25 -16.83 -14.82 5.95
C LYS A 25 -17.11 -14.66 7.46
N GLY A 26 -17.51 -13.47 7.91
CA GLY A 26 -18.16 -13.26 9.21
C GLY A 26 -17.40 -12.60 10.37
N ALA A 27 -16.10 -12.29 10.29
CA ALA A 27 -15.39 -11.65 11.42
C ALA A 27 -15.00 -10.19 11.13
N LYS A 28 -15.80 -9.24 11.59
CA LYS A 28 -15.35 -7.85 11.76
C LYS A 28 -14.45 -7.79 12.99
N VAL A 29 -13.16 -7.53 12.80
CA VAL A 29 -12.28 -7.18 13.92
C VAL A 29 -12.65 -5.77 14.37
N GLN A 30 -12.60 -5.48 15.68
CA GLN A 30 -13.05 -4.19 16.24
C GLN A 30 -12.40 -2.94 15.60
N ARG A 31 -11.23 -3.09 14.95
CA ARG A 31 -10.52 -2.04 14.20
C ARG A 31 -9.78 -2.62 12.98
N GLY A 32 -10.42 -2.59 11.81
CA GLY A 32 -9.80 -2.96 10.53
C GLY A 32 -10.56 -4.03 9.72
N VAL A 33 -10.08 -4.29 8.52
CA VAL A 33 -10.58 -5.30 7.57
C VAL A 33 -9.52 -6.40 7.43
N LEU A 34 -9.95 -7.66 7.46
CA LEU A 34 -9.08 -8.79 7.14
C LEU A 34 -8.96 -8.92 5.62
N VAL A 35 -7.73 -8.99 5.15
CA VAL A 35 -7.37 -9.09 3.73
C VAL A 35 -6.48 -10.32 3.54
N GLU A 36 -6.85 -11.21 2.61
CA GLU A 36 -6.00 -12.30 2.18
C GLU A 36 -4.97 -11.73 1.21
N VAL A 37 -3.71 -11.99 1.49
CA VAL A 37 -2.62 -11.55 0.64
C VAL A 37 -1.65 -12.68 0.38
N ASP A 38 -0.92 -12.58 -0.72
CA ASP A 38 0.28 -13.37 -0.98
C ASP A 38 1.50 -12.49 -0.76
N ILE A 39 2.38 -12.85 0.18
CA ILE A 39 3.66 -12.18 0.34
C ILE A 39 4.55 -12.61 -0.81
N VAL A 40 4.74 -11.72 -1.77
CA VAL A 40 5.52 -11.97 -2.99
C VAL A 40 7.01 -11.74 -2.74
N SER A 41 7.35 -10.76 -1.90
CA SER A 41 8.74 -10.46 -1.55
C SER A 41 8.83 -9.86 -0.16
N VAL A 42 9.96 -10.11 0.50
CA VAL A 42 10.29 -9.59 1.83
C VAL A 42 11.51 -8.69 1.64
N LEU A 43 11.30 -7.39 1.78
CA LEU A 43 12.34 -6.39 1.63
C LEU A 43 13.18 -6.27 2.91
N LYS A 44 12.55 -6.42 4.08
CA LYS A 44 13.18 -6.40 5.40
C LYS A 44 12.40 -7.30 6.36
N GLY A 45 13.08 -7.94 7.31
CA GLY A 45 12.46 -8.67 8.40
C GLY A 45 12.57 -10.19 8.26
N ASN A 46 11.77 -10.93 9.02
CA ASN A 46 11.87 -12.38 9.18
C ASN A 46 10.64 -13.14 8.65
N LEU A 47 9.62 -12.42 8.19
CA LEU A 47 8.47 -13.03 7.55
C LEU A 47 8.88 -13.78 6.28
N LYS A 48 8.10 -14.80 5.91
CA LYS A 48 8.33 -15.63 4.72
C LYS A 48 7.31 -15.29 3.65
N THR A 49 7.70 -15.53 2.40
CA THR A 49 6.80 -15.46 1.25
C THR A 49 5.68 -16.48 1.34
N GLY A 50 4.55 -16.20 0.70
CA GLY A 50 3.38 -17.07 0.66
C GLY A 50 2.11 -16.42 1.21
N LYS A 51 1.03 -17.20 1.19
CA LYS A 51 -0.31 -16.73 1.57
C LYS A 51 -0.42 -16.47 3.06
N THR A 52 -1.03 -15.35 3.42
CA THR A 52 -1.33 -14.98 4.80
C THR A 52 -2.54 -14.03 4.86
N THR A 53 -2.97 -13.68 6.06
CA THR A 53 -4.02 -12.69 6.29
C THR A 53 -3.42 -11.49 7.01
N LEU A 54 -3.70 -10.29 6.48
CA LEU A 54 -3.35 -9.02 7.09
C LEU A 54 -4.59 -8.34 7.64
N ILE A 55 -4.44 -7.59 8.73
CA ILE A 55 -5.46 -6.65 9.19
C ILE A 55 -5.07 -5.27 8.67
N THR A 56 -5.89 -4.70 7.81
CA THR A 56 -5.71 -3.34 7.31
C THR A 56 -6.68 -2.39 8.02
N MET A 57 -6.17 -1.28 8.53
CA MET A 57 -6.98 -0.12 8.94
C MET A 57 -7.34 0.64 7.65
N PRO A 58 -8.48 1.35 7.57
CA PRO A 58 -9.50 1.35 6.48
C PRO A 58 -9.08 1.84 5.08
N HIS A 59 -7.85 1.62 4.66
CA HIS A 59 -7.39 1.73 3.30
C HIS A 59 -7.86 0.50 2.50
N PRO A 60 -8.76 0.70 1.51
CA PRO A 60 -9.22 -0.40 0.69
C PRO A 60 -8.05 -0.90 -0.18
N MET A 61 -7.67 -2.15 0.03
CA MET A 61 -6.87 -2.88 -0.95
C MET A 61 -7.81 -3.37 -2.06
N GLU A 62 -7.32 -3.44 -3.29
CA GLU A 62 -8.07 -3.98 -4.42
C GLU A 62 -7.48 -5.33 -4.81
N ALA A 63 -8.35 -6.30 -5.06
CA ALA A 63 -7.95 -7.64 -5.49
C ALA A 63 -7.03 -7.58 -6.73
N GLY A 64 -5.97 -8.38 -6.71
CA GLY A 64 -5.00 -8.48 -7.79
C GLY A 64 -3.91 -7.40 -7.80
N LYS A 65 -4.03 -6.33 -7.01
CA LYS A 65 -3.01 -5.28 -6.92
C LYS A 65 -1.88 -5.62 -5.96
N ASN A 66 -0.71 -5.05 -6.22
CA ASN A 66 0.48 -5.16 -5.38
C ASN A 66 0.61 -3.95 -4.45
N TYR A 67 1.07 -4.19 -3.23
CA TYR A 67 1.25 -3.18 -2.20
C TYR A 67 2.57 -3.40 -1.46
N MET A 68 3.25 -2.31 -1.13
CA MET A 68 4.28 -2.32 -0.10
C MET A 68 3.60 -2.11 1.26
N VAL A 69 3.89 -3.00 2.21
CA VAL A 69 3.30 -2.99 3.56
C VAL A 69 4.41 -2.96 4.59
N ALA A 70 4.37 -1.99 5.50
CA ALA A 70 5.28 -1.92 6.62
C ALA A 70 4.63 -2.48 7.90
N VAL A 71 5.35 -3.40 8.53
CA VAL A 71 5.00 -4.01 9.82
C VAL A 71 5.82 -3.33 10.89
N PHE A 72 5.18 -2.55 11.75
CA PHE A 72 5.88 -1.84 12.83
C PHE A 72 5.92 -2.65 14.13
N HIS A 73 4.88 -3.45 14.41
CA HIS A 73 4.77 -4.29 15.60
C HIS A 73 4.09 -5.62 15.26
N THR A 74 4.57 -6.71 15.84
CA THR A 74 3.89 -8.01 15.83
C THR A 74 3.12 -8.17 17.15
N ILE A 75 1.81 -8.38 17.09
CA ILE A 75 1.03 -8.74 18.29
C ILE A 75 1.06 -10.27 18.39
N PRO A 76 1.60 -10.87 19.47
CA PRO A 76 1.79 -12.33 19.58
C PRO A 76 0.52 -13.18 19.46
N GLN A 77 -0.66 -12.56 19.51
CA GLN A 77 -1.97 -13.23 19.47
C GLN A 77 -2.90 -12.71 18.37
N GLN A 78 -2.49 -11.71 17.58
CA GLN A 78 -3.26 -11.19 16.45
C GLN A 78 -2.31 -10.61 15.39
N PRO A 79 -2.54 -10.80 14.08
CA PRO A 79 -1.74 -10.14 13.05
C PRO A 79 -2.15 -8.65 12.88
N ALA A 80 -2.45 -7.94 13.98
CA ALA A 80 -3.09 -6.62 13.98
C ALA A 80 -2.09 -5.49 14.22
N TYR A 81 -2.14 -4.49 13.35
CA TYR A 81 -1.18 -3.39 13.21
C TYR A 81 -1.64 -2.14 13.97
N GLN A 82 -0.68 -1.38 14.53
CA GLN A 82 -0.94 -0.04 15.07
C GLN A 82 -0.41 0.99 14.06
N GLU A 83 -1.34 1.74 13.44
CA GLU A 83 -1.02 2.82 12.50
C GLU A 83 -0.17 3.90 13.16
N ARG A 84 0.92 4.31 12.48
CA ARG A 84 1.52 5.63 12.70
C ARG A 84 1.36 6.60 11.52
N SER A 85 0.88 6.14 10.36
CA SER A 85 0.52 7.03 9.24
C SER A 85 -0.06 6.24 8.05
N GLU A 86 -0.74 6.95 7.15
CA GLU A 86 -1.16 6.54 5.80
C GLU A 86 -0.02 5.91 4.94
N GLN A 87 1.22 5.96 5.43
CA GLN A 87 2.41 5.44 4.75
C GLN A 87 2.65 3.94 5.03
N ALA A 88 1.92 3.32 5.95
CA ALA A 88 2.03 1.89 6.24
C ALA A 88 1.63 1.01 5.06
N PHE A 89 0.86 1.56 4.11
CA PHE A 89 0.38 0.90 2.90
C PHE A 89 0.64 1.77 1.68
N THR A 90 1.41 1.27 0.72
CA THR A 90 1.66 1.96 -0.55
C THR A 90 1.32 1.05 -1.73
N GLU A 91 0.30 1.41 -2.50
CA GLU A 91 -0.02 0.71 -3.76
C GLU A 91 1.16 0.82 -4.73
N ILE A 92 1.65 -0.31 -5.20
CA ILE A 92 2.68 -0.39 -6.22
C ILE A 92 1.99 -0.28 -7.58
N PRO A 93 2.32 0.72 -8.43
CA PRO A 93 1.72 0.85 -9.74
C PRO A 93 1.89 -0.44 -10.56
N GLY A 94 0.86 -0.91 -11.25
CA GLY A 94 0.93 -2.14 -12.05
C GLY A 94 1.96 -2.10 -13.19
N THR A 95 2.44 -0.91 -13.58
CA THR A 95 3.52 -0.70 -14.56
C THR A 95 4.91 -0.71 -13.95
N PHE A 96 5.04 -0.84 -12.62
CA PHE A 96 6.32 -0.86 -11.93
C PHE A 96 6.98 -2.23 -12.06
N ASP A 97 8.23 -2.26 -12.49
CA ASP A 97 9.00 -3.49 -12.59
C ASP A 97 9.59 -3.87 -11.23
N LEU A 98 9.03 -4.90 -10.60
CA LEU A 98 9.52 -5.42 -9.32
C LEU A 98 10.95 -5.95 -9.39
N LYS A 99 11.44 -6.38 -10.56
CA LYS A 99 12.82 -6.87 -10.73
C LYS A 99 13.85 -5.76 -10.56
N SER A 100 13.45 -4.51 -10.81
CA SER A 100 14.32 -3.33 -10.61
C SER A 100 14.75 -3.12 -9.16
N LEU A 101 14.10 -3.81 -8.22
CA LEU A 101 14.42 -3.80 -6.80
C LEU A 101 15.59 -4.74 -6.44
N GLU A 102 15.94 -5.69 -7.29
CA GLU A 102 16.97 -6.69 -7.00
C GLU A 102 18.35 -6.05 -6.75
N GLY A 103 19.05 -6.53 -5.73
CA GLY A 103 20.38 -6.02 -5.35
C GLY A 103 20.40 -4.64 -4.68
N LYS A 104 19.23 -4.02 -4.45
CA LYS A 104 19.10 -2.74 -3.74
C LYS A 104 18.89 -2.94 -2.24
N THR A 105 19.30 -1.95 -1.45
CA THR A 105 19.01 -1.92 -0.02
C THR A 105 17.51 -1.70 0.22
N PRO A 106 16.96 -2.12 1.38
CA PRO A 106 15.54 -1.92 1.67
C PRO A 106 15.09 -0.46 1.59
N ALA A 107 15.96 0.47 2.00
CA ALA A 107 15.70 1.91 1.92
C ALA A 107 15.59 2.40 0.47
N GLU A 108 16.50 1.96 -0.41
CA GLU A 108 16.44 2.27 -1.85
C GLU A 108 15.20 1.65 -2.49
N GLN A 109 14.88 0.40 -2.17
CA GLN A 109 13.69 -0.29 -2.68
C GLN A 109 12.40 0.46 -2.30
N ALA A 110 12.27 0.85 -1.03
CA ALA A 110 11.14 1.64 -0.55
C ALA A 110 11.07 3.01 -1.25
N GLN A 111 12.20 3.69 -1.41
CA GLN A 111 12.27 4.98 -2.11
C GLN A 111 11.80 4.86 -3.56
N MET A 112 12.24 3.83 -4.28
CA MET A 112 11.82 3.58 -5.67
C MET A 112 10.30 3.36 -5.78
N ILE A 113 9.72 2.61 -4.83
CA ILE A 113 8.27 2.38 -4.76
C ILE A 113 7.53 3.70 -4.48
N PHE A 114 8.00 4.48 -3.51
CA PHE A 114 7.41 5.79 -3.19
C PHE A 114 7.46 6.75 -4.39
N ASP A 115 8.58 6.81 -5.11
CA ASP A 115 8.72 7.68 -6.28
C ASP A 115 7.82 7.23 -7.44
N ALA A 116 7.70 5.91 -7.66
CA ALA A 116 6.77 5.37 -8.64
C ALA A 116 5.31 5.71 -8.29
N ARG A 117 4.93 5.57 -7.01
CA ARG A 117 3.59 5.95 -6.55
C ARG A 117 3.35 7.45 -6.68
N ARG A 118 4.33 8.29 -6.32
CA ARG A 118 4.24 9.75 -6.46
C ARG A 118 3.97 10.16 -7.89
N LYS A 119 4.75 9.64 -8.86
CA LYS A 119 4.53 9.88 -10.29
C LYS A 119 3.13 9.47 -10.75
N ARG A 120 2.62 8.34 -10.24
CA ARG A 120 1.25 7.89 -10.56
C ARG A 120 0.19 8.84 -9.99
N VAL A 121 0.37 9.30 -8.75
CA VAL A 121 -0.54 10.27 -8.11
C VAL A 121 -0.52 11.60 -8.85
N ASP A 122 0.65 12.11 -9.26
CA ASP A 122 0.78 13.36 -10.03
C ASP A 122 0.00 13.27 -11.35
N ALA A 123 0.10 12.15 -12.06
CA ALA A 123 -0.66 11.91 -13.28
C ALA A 123 -2.18 11.86 -13.04
N MET A 124 -2.61 11.29 -11.91
CA MET A 124 -4.03 11.25 -11.52
C MET A 124 -4.56 12.65 -11.18
N ILE A 125 -3.79 13.46 -10.43
CA ILE A 125 -4.15 14.83 -10.11
C ILE A 125 -4.34 15.63 -11.40
N LEU A 126 -3.39 15.54 -12.34
CA LEU A 126 -3.48 16.26 -13.61
C LEU A 126 -4.70 15.82 -14.44
N LYS A 127 -5.04 14.53 -14.44
CA LYS A 127 -6.27 14.03 -15.09
C LYS A 127 -7.51 14.63 -14.44
N LEU A 128 -7.62 14.57 -13.12
CA LEU A 128 -8.77 15.08 -12.37
C LEU A 128 -8.93 16.60 -12.51
N GLN A 129 -7.84 17.36 -12.56
CA GLN A 129 -7.87 18.80 -12.82
C GLN A 129 -8.43 19.12 -14.21
N LYS A 130 -8.05 18.35 -15.23
CA LYS A 130 -8.60 18.50 -16.59
C LYS A 130 -10.09 18.19 -16.62
N GLU A 131 -10.49 17.09 -15.99
CA GLU A 131 -11.89 16.67 -15.89
C GLU A 131 -12.74 17.73 -15.16
N LYS A 132 -12.26 18.21 -14.01
CA LYS A 132 -12.90 19.30 -13.27
C LYS A 132 -13.12 20.53 -14.15
N LYS A 133 -12.10 20.97 -14.91
CA LYS A 133 -12.21 22.12 -15.82
C LYS A 133 -13.31 21.93 -16.88
N VAL A 134 -13.44 20.73 -17.43
CA VAL A 134 -14.50 20.40 -18.40
C VAL A 134 -15.87 20.48 -17.73
N LEU A 135 -16.03 19.89 -16.54
CA LEU A 135 -17.29 19.91 -15.80
C LEU A 135 -17.69 21.33 -15.37
N GLU A 136 -16.74 22.15 -14.92
CA GLU A 136 -16.99 23.55 -14.56
C GLU A 136 -17.44 24.39 -15.77
N ALA A 137 -16.96 24.09 -16.97
CA ALA A 137 -17.42 24.76 -18.19
C ALA A 137 -18.87 24.44 -18.58
N THR A 138 -19.46 23.38 -18.00
CA THR A 138 -20.87 23.02 -18.20
C THR A 138 -21.81 23.65 -17.19
N LEU A 139 -21.28 24.38 -16.20
CA LEU A 139 -22.11 25.08 -15.23
C LEU A 139 -22.98 26.12 -15.93
N PRO A 140 -24.28 26.22 -15.59
CA PRO A 140 -25.15 27.24 -16.14
C PRO A 140 -24.59 28.62 -15.82
N LYS A 141 -24.55 29.51 -16.82
CA LYS A 141 -24.19 30.91 -16.60
C LYS A 141 -25.31 31.53 -15.75
N THR A 142 -25.05 31.75 -14.47
CA THR A 142 -25.89 32.57 -13.63
C THR A 142 -25.82 34.00 -14.17
N ASN A 143 -26.90 34.45 -14.79
CA ASN A 143 -27.15 35.88 -15.05
C ASN A 143 -27.62 36.56 -13.76
#